data_AF-A0A7D9DWZ8-F1
#
_entry.id   AF-A0A7D9DWZ8-F1
#
_cell.length_a   1.000
_cell.length_b   1.000
_cell.length_c   1.000
_cell.angle_alpha   90.00
_cell.angle_beta   90.00
_cell.angle_gamma   90.00
#
_symmetry.space_group_name_H-M   'P 1'
#
loop_
_entity.id
_entity.type
_entity.pdbx_description
1 polymer ?
#
loop_
_entity_poly.entity_id
_entity_poly.type
_entity_poly.pdbx_seq_one_letter_code
_entity_poly.pdbx_strand_id
1 'polypeptide(L)'
;MCSSDPESSDDTTNPTVGTTSRPDQPGSHLPPAASESDPLRGVKIPCYGDQLTRVRFAGGRDLRAGCHSAKQRLDHLYPFCIVDWHSKKSFLKVLLYSKNFENSGQEKGTLCFFREKLNRRNVTADVKHYEDCEQLFLSVGKCFVIEALLEFFHMDDIKHKPTANGPHSVHVLKEEYRKTYILQVINIFLDEYVFVGGDEVSDGVWCCGVNLMKCFMLLADFKDAVSTGN
;
A
#
# COMPACT_ATOMS: atom_id res chain seq x y z
N MET A 1 -30.53 -46.08 13.73
CA MET A 1 -30.51 -44.97 14.71
C MET A 1 -29.15 -44.31 14.61
N CYS A 2 -29.17 -43.08 14.11
CA CYS A 2 -28.14 -42.03 14.05
C CYS A 2 -26.66 -42.40 14.18
N SER A 3 -25.96 -42.39 13.04
CA SER A 3 -24.54 -42.04 12.98
C SER A 3 -24.45 -40.51 12.95
N SER A 4 -23.68 -39.93 13.86
CA SER A 4 -23.48 -38.48 13.98
C SER A 4 -22.47 -37.99 12.94
N ASP A 5 -22.84 -36.99 12.16
CA ASP A 5 -21.93 -36.22 11.30
C ASP A 5 -20.94 -35.41 12.16
N PRO A 6 -19.68 -35.23 11.74
CA PRO A 6 -18.77 -34.30 12.41
C PRO A 6 -19.09 -32.86 11.98
N GLU A 7 -19.35 -31.99 12.96
CA GLU A 7 -19.49 -30.55 12.76
C GLU A 7 -18.22 -29.99 12.10
N SER A 8 -18.41 -29.32 10.96
CA SER A 8 -17.40 -28.52 10.28
C SER A 8 -17.09 -27.28 11.12
N SER A 9 -16.01 -27.31 11.89
CA SER A 9 -15.40 -26.11 12.47
C SER A 9 -14.69 -25.32 11.37
N ASP A 10 -15.44 -24.44 10.69
CA ASP A 10 -14.87 -23.41 9.84
C ASP A 10 -14.31 -22.29 10.74
N ASP A 11 -13.20 -22.60 11.41
CA ASP A 11 -12.46 -21.65 12.25
C ASP A 11 -11.56 -20.85 11.31
N THR A 12 -12.12 -19.81 10.70
CA THR A 12 -11.36 -18.83 9.92
C THR A 12 -10.47 -18.06 10.90
N THR A 13 -9.28 -18.60 11.16
CA THR A 13 -8.24 -17.96 11.97
C THR A 13 -7.84 -16.65 11.31
N ASN A 14 -8.45 -15.55 11.73
CA ASN A 14 -7.96 -14.22 11.43
C ASN A 14 -6.54 -14.08 12.01
N PRO A 15 -5.60 -13.45 11.28
CA PRO A 15 -4.22 -13.34 11.73
C PRO A 15 -4.18 -12.58 13.05
N THR A 16 -3.69 -13.26 14.09
CA THR A 16 -3.41 -12.62 15.37
C THR A 16 -2.09 -11.88 15.22
N VAL A 17 -2.17 -10.61 14.82
CA VAL A 17 -1.00 -9.72 14.79
C VAL A 17 -0.52 -9.56 16.24
N GLY A 18 0.57 -10.25 16.56
CA GLY A 18 1.17 -10.27 17.89
C GLY A 18 1.79 -8.93 18.23
N THR A 19 1.02 -8.05 18.86
CA THR A 19 1.57 -6.88 19.56
C THR A 19 1.47 -7.10 21.06
N THR A 20 2.61 -7.02 21.74
CA THR A 20 2.67 -7.00 23.21
C THR A 20 1.87 -5.80 23.71
N SER A 21 0.76 -6.05 24.39
CA SER A 21 0.07 -5.02 25.14
C SER A 21 1.04 -4.41 26.15
N ARG A 22 0.83 -3.14 26.55
CA ARG A 22 1.61 -2.60 27.66
C ARG A 22 1.40 -3.50 28.90
N PRO A 23 2.42 -3.68 29.76
CA PRO A 23 2.34 -4.60 30.91
C PRO A 23 1.15 -4.33 31.85
N ASP A 24 0.65 -3.10 31.87
CA ASP A 24 -0.51 -2.64 32.63
C ASP A 24 -1.87 -2.88 31.94
N GLN A 25 -1.91 -3.35 30.68
CA GLN A 25 -3.13 -3.38 29.86
C GLN A 25 -3.28 -4.63 28.94
N PRO A 26 -3.26 -5.86 29.48
CA PRO A 26 -3.12 -7.11 28.70
C PRO A 26 -4.32 -7.54 27.83
N GLY A 27 -5.49 -6.88 27.94
CA GLY A 27 -6.72 -7.28 27.23
C GLY A 27 -7.11 -6.39 26.03
N SER A 28 -6.37 -5.32 25.78
CA SER A 28 -6.79 -4.23 24.89
C SER A 28 -6.76 -4.54 23.39
N HIS A 29 -6.14 -5.66 22.99
CA HIS A 29 -6.08 -6.13 21.61
C HIS A 29 -7.02 -7.32 21.33
N LEU A 30 -7.60 -7.92 22.38
CA LEU A 30 -8.43 -9.10 22.21
C LEU A 30 -9.77 -8.74 21.53
N PRO A 31 -10.26 -9.59 20.62
CA PRO A 31 -11.62 -9.49 20.12
C PRO A 31 -12.59 -9.59 21.31
N PRO A 32 -13.62 -8.74 21.38
CA PRO A 32 -14.59 -8.80 22.47
C PRO A 32 -15.40 -10.11 22.41
N ALA A 33 -15.61 -10.73 23.57
CA ALA A 33 -16.38 -11.96 23.69
C ALA A 33 -17.87 -11.69 23.50
N ALA A 34 -18.51 -12.40 22.57
CA ALA A 34 -19.95 -12.26 22.33
C ALA A 34 -20.76 -12.91 23.47
N SER A 35 -21.65 -12.14 24.10
CA SER A 35 -22.65 -12.69 25.04
C SER A 35 -24.00 -12.86 24.36
N GLU A 36 -24.72 -13.95 24.63
CA GLU A 36 -26.00 -14.25 23.98
C GLU A 36 -27.11 -13.23 24.28
N SER A 37 -26.99 -12.50 25.39
CA SER A 37 -27.92 -11.45 25.83
C SER A 37 -27.62 -10.06 25.24
N ASP A 38 -26.65 -9.95 24.32
CA ASP A 38 -26.24 -8.66 23.77
C ASP A 38 -27.14 -8.19 22.62
N PRO A 39 -27.82 -7.03 22.73
CA PRO A 39 -28.59 -6.45 21.63
C PRO A 39 -27.75 -6.10 20.39
N LEU A 40 -26.42 -6.01 20.51
CA LEU A 40 -25.49 -5.75 19.39
C LEU A 40 -24.74 -7.02 18.92
N ARG A 41 -25.21 -8.22 19.29
CA ARG A 41 -24.61 -9.48 18.88
C ARG A 41 -24.45 -9.55 17.36
N GLY A 42 -23.23 -9.74 16.89
CA GLY A 42 -22.89 -9.84 15.47
C GLY A 42 -22.70 -8.50 14.74
N VAL A 43 -22.99 -7.36 15.37
CA VAL A 43 -22.73 -6.04 14.78
C VAL A 43 -21.27 -5.66 15.01
N LYS A 44 -20.50 -5.61 13.93
CA LYS A 44 -19.09 -5.18 13.91
C LYS A 44 -18.96 -3.96 13.01
N ILE A 45 -18.55 -2.84 13.59
CA ILE A 45 -18.29 -1.58 12.89
C ILE A 45 -16.79 -1.36 12.86
N PRO A 46 -16.14 -1.47 11.68
CA PRO A 46 -14.73 -1.18 11.55
C PRO A 46 -14.43 0.27 11.91
N CYS A 47 -13.40 0.48 12.73
CA CYS A 47 -12.93 1.80 13.12
C CYS A 47 -11.58 2.08 12.46
N TYR A 48 -11.42 3.26 11.88
CA TYR A 48 -10.20 3.66 11.18
C TYR A 48 -9.48 4.76 11.94
N GLY A 49 -8.16 4.66 12.06
CA GLY A 49 -7.36 5.73 12.63
C GLY A 49 -5.88 5.40 12.66
N ASP A 50 -5.06 6.39 13.02
CA ASP A 50 -3.62 6.20 13.18
C ASP A 50 -3.28 5.41 14.46
N GLN A 51 -1.99 5.16 14.66
CA GLN A 51 -1.50 4.43 15.83
C GLN A 51 -1.87 5.09 17.16
N LEU A 52 -1.93 6.42 17.19
CA LEU A 52 -2.34 7.16 18.39
C LEU A 52 -3.83 6.96 18.67
N THR A 53 -4.66 6.97 17.64
CA THR A 53 -6.09 6.67 17.71
C THR A 53 -6.30 5.24 18.21
N ARG A 54 -5.52 4.26 17.72
CA ARG A 54 -5.54 2.88 18.21
C ARG A 54 -5.30 2.80 19.71
N VAL A 55 -4.24 3.45 20.19
CA VAL A 55 -3.87 3.44 21.62
C VAL A 55 -4.93 4.12 22.48
N ARG A 56 -5.48 5.26 22.02
CA ARG A 56 -6.57 5.97 22.71
C ARG A 56 -7.86 5.13 22.74
N PHE A 57 -8.18 4.47 21.64
CA PHE A 57 -9.35 3.62 21.51
C PHE A 57 -9.25 2.39 22.41
N ALA A 58 -8.10 1.71 22.40
CA ALA A 58 -7.75 0.64 23.31
C ALA A 58 -7.91 1.05 24.78
N GLY A 59 -7.31 2.17 25.19
CA GLY A 59 -7.44 2.68 26.56
C GLY A 59 -8.89 3.05 26.93
N GLY A 60 -9.66 3.61 26.00
CA GLY A 60 -11.07 3.90 26.22
C GLY A 60 -11.94 2.65 26.41
N ARG A 61 -11.61 1.57 25.68
CA ARG A 61 -12.26 0.26 25.80
C ARG A 61 -11.92 -0.40 27.14
N ASP A 62 -10.66 -0.34 27.56
CA ASP A 62 -10.23 -0.89 28.84
C ASP A 62 -10.92 -0.23 30.03
N LEU A 63 -11.05 1.11 30.02
CA LEU A 63 -11.80 1.85 31.05
C LEU A 63 -13.26 1.41 31.16
N ARG A 64 -13.81 0.86 30.08
CA ARG A 64 -15.20 0.45 29.96
C ARG A 64 -15.36 -1.07 30.04
N ALA A 65 -14.29 -1.86 30.16
CA ALA A 65 -14.34 -3.32 30.13
C ALA A 65 -15.24 -3.91 31.23
N GLY A 66 -15.36 -3.23 32.38
CA GLY A 66 -16.23 -3.64 33.48
C GLY A 66 -17.72 -3.29 33.31
N CYS A 67 -18.12 -2.61 32.23
CA CYS A 67 -19.53 -2.24 32.03
C CYS A 67 -20.43 -3.44 31.72
N HIS A 68 -21.69 -3.36 32.16
CA HIS A 68 -22.65 -4.46 32.10
C HIS A 68 -23.13 -4.77 30.68
N SER A 69 -23.16 -3.79 29.77
CA SER A 69 -23.61 -3.98 28.38
C SER A 69 -22.47 -3.85 27.37
N ALA A 70 -22.50 -4.64 26.31
CA ALA A 70 -21.49 -4.59 25.23
C ALA A 70 -21.46 -3.23 24.51
N LYS A 71 -22.61 -2.55 24.44
CA LYS A 71 -22.69 -1.14 23.98
C LYS A 71 -21.84 -0.22 24.84
N GLN A 72 -21.89 -0.37 26.17
CA GLN A 72 -21.09 0.44 27.09
C GLN A 72 -19.60 0.07 27.04
N ARG A 73 -19.28 -1.21 26.82
CA ARG A 73 -17.91 -1.72 26.63
C ARG A 73 -17.29 -1.36 25.28
N LEU A 74 -18.08 -0.90 24.32
CA LEU A 74 -17.67 -0.58 22.94
C LEU A 74 -17.24 -1.81 22.12
N ASP A 75 -17.79 -2.99 22.44
CA ASP A 75 -17.41 -4.27 21.82
C ASP A 75 -17.74 -4.33 20.31
N HIS A 76 -18.78 -3.61 19.88
CA HIS A 76 -19.23 -3.52 18.49
C HIS A 76 -18.30 -2.71 17.58
N LEU A 77 -17.38 -1.92 18.15
CA LEU A 77 -16.43 -1.09 17.41
C LEU A 77 -15.13 -1.89 17.15
N TYR A 78 -15.25 -2.92 16.32
CA TYR A 78 -14.18 -3.85 15.95
C TYR A 78 -14.40 -4.36 14.51
N PRO A 79 -13.36 -4.61 13.70
CA PRO A 79 -11.92 -4.44 13.99
C PRO A 79 -11.46 -2.98 13.96
N PHE A 80 -10.32 -2.71 14.60
CA PHE A 80 -9.61 -1.45 14.43
C PHE A 80 -8.62 -1.58 13.27
N CYS A 81 -8.83 -0.79 12.22
CA CYS A 81 -7.99 -0.73 11.05
C CYS A 81 -7.02 0.46 11.19
N ILE A 82 -5.73 0.17 11.25
CA ILE A 82 -4.71 1.21 11.32
C ILE A 82 -4.60 1.87 9.94
N VAL A 83 -4.62 3.20 9.93
CA VAL A 83 -4.45 3.98 8.71
C VAL A 83 -3.30 4.96 8.86
N ASP A 84 -2.26 4.74 8.07
CA ASP A 84 -1.03 5.51 8.11
C ASP A 84 -1.08 6.79 7.27
N TRP A 85 -2.14 7.61 7.43
CA TRP A 85 -2.28 8.88 6.71
C TRP A 85 -1.08 9.80 6.94
N HIS A 86 -0.56 9.85 8.16
CA HIS A 86 0.59 10.67 8.51
C HIS A 86 1.90 10.15 7.90
N SER A 87 2.10 8.83 7.87
CA SER A 87 3.28 8.23 7.24
C SER A 87 3.26 8.43 5.73
N LYS A 88 2.11 8.21 5.08
CA LYS A 88 1.90 8.47 3.65
C LYS A 88 2.13 9.94 3.29
N LYS A 89 1.62 10.86 4.11
CA LYS A 89 1.85 12.31 3.95
C LYS A 89 3.33 12.67 4.12
N SER A 90 4.01 12.09 5.10
CA SER A 90 5.43 12.34 5.35
C SER A 90 6.29 11.81 4.19
N PHE A 91 5.95 10.65 3.65
CA PHE A 91 6.58 10.09 2.46
C PHE A 91 6.43 11.01 1.25
N LEU A 92 5.19 11.44 0.92
CA LEU A 92 4.98 12.40 -0.17
C LEU A 92 5.70 13.72 0.05
N LYS A 93 5.80 14.19 1.31
CA LYS A 93 6.55 15.39 1.66
C LYS A 93 8.03 15.21 1.31
N VAL A 94 8.66 14.10 1.69
CA VAL A 94 10.05 13.82 1.30
C VAL A 94 10.21 13.82 -0.22
N LEU A 95 9.29 13.23 -0.96
CA LEU A 95 9.34 13.20 -2.43
C LEU A 95 9.20 14.58 -3.08
N LEU A 96 8.24 15.37 -2.61
CA LEU A 96 7.96 16.71 -3.14
C LEU A 96 8.94 17.78 -2.65
N TYR A 97 9.65 17.54 -1.54
CA TYR A 97 10.76 18.40 -1.09
C TYR A 97 12.11 17.96 -1.65
N SER A 98 12.27 16.69 -2.04
CA SER A 98 13.51 16.22 -2.67
C SER A 98 13.75 16.90 -4.02
N LYS A 99 15.00 16.84 -4.49
CA LYS A 99 15.52 17.38 -5.77
C LYS A 99 14.62 17.19 -7.00
N ASN A 100 13.65 16.26 -6.96
CA ASN A 100 12.65 16.03 -8.01
C ASN A 100 11.66 17.20 -8.23
N PHE A 101 11.57 18.15 -7.29
CA PHE A 101 10.66 19.31 -7.34
C PHE A 101 11.39 20.66 -7.36
N GLU A 102 12.69 20.70 -7.03
CA GLU A 102 13.51 21.92 -7.06
C GLU A 102 13.86 22.36 -8.49
N ASN A 103 13.78 21.43 -9.45
CA ASN A 103 14.09 21.73 -10.83
C ASN A 103 12.92 22.44 -11.53
N SER A 104 13.27 23.53 -12.20
CA SER A 104 12.43 24.40 -13.02
C SER A 104 11.33 23.63 -13.79
N GLY A 105 10.12 24.18 -13.84
CA GLY A 105 9.02 23.65 -14.65
C GLY A 105 9.31 23.56 -16.16
N GLN A 106 10.48 24.03 -16.60
CA GLN A 106 11.01 23.87 -17.96
C GLN A 106 11.63 22.48 -18.21
N GLU A 107 12.07 21.76 -17.17
CA GLU A 107 12.70 20.45 -17.30
C GLU A 107 11.65 19.34 -17.49
N LYS A 108 11.45 18.95 -18.76
CA LYS A 108 10.56 17.84 -19.14
C LYS A 108 10.95 16.58 -18.37
N GLY A 109 9.97 15.91 -17.75
CA GLY A 109 10.19 14.67 -16.99
C GLY A 109 10.24 14.85 -15.47
N THR A 110 10.32 16.08 -14.97
CA THR A 110 10.23 16.36 -13.52
C THR A 110 8.78 16.42 -13.03
N LEU A 111 8.56 16.21 -11.73
CA LEU A 111 7.24 16.41 -11.12
C LEU A 111 6.75 17.86 -11.26
N CYS A 112 7.66 18.83 -11.21
CA CYS A 112 7.35 20.24 -11.40
C CYS A 112 6.78 20.51 -12.80
N PHE A 113 7.41 19.94 -13.84
CA PHE A 113 6.92 20.01 -15.22
C PHE A 113 5.52 19.41 -15.37
N PHE A 114 5.28 18.19 -14.85
CA PHE A 114 3.96 17.57 -14.94
C PHE A 114 2.89 18.34 -14.15
N ARG A 115 3.24 18.89 -12.99
CA ARG A 115 2.35 19.75 -12.21
C ARG A 115 1.90 20.97 -13.02
N GLU A 116 2.84 21.66 -13.66
CA GLU A 116 2.55 22.86 -14.46
C GLU A 116 1.76 22.51 -15.72
N LYS A 117 2.17 21.46 -16.44
CA LYS A 117 1.51 20.99 -17.67
C LYS A 117 0.07 20.51 -17.43
N LEU A 118 -0.19 19.88 -16.28
CA LEU A 118 -1.53 19.43 -15.87
C LEU A 118 -2.30 20.51 -15.07
N ASN A 119 -1.72 21.71 -14.90
CA ASN A 119 -2.29 22.84 -14.15
C ASN A 119 -2.75 22.47 -12.72
N ARG A 120 -2.00 21.60 -12.04
CA ARG A 120 -2.32 21.12 -10.68
C ARG A 120 -1.74 22.06 -9.60
N ARG A 121 -2.32 23.26 -9.48
CA ARG A 121 -1.85 24.32 -8.55
C ARG A 121 -1.93 23.95 -7.06
N ASN A 122 -2.79 23.00 -6.70
CA ASN A 122 -2.94 22.52 -5.33
C ASN A 122 -1.77 21.64 -4.85
N VAL A 123 -0.90 21.20 -5.76
CA VAL A 123 0.29 20.39 -5.43
C VAL A 123 1.45 21.31 -5.10
N THR A 124 1.70 21.45 -3.80
CA THR A 124 2.77 22.28 -3.25
C THR A 124 3.77 21.42 -2.48
N ALA A 125 5.00 21.91 -2.34
CA ALA A 125 6.03 21.23 -1.54
C ALA A 125 5.51 20.97 -0.11
N ASP A 126 4.89 21.97 0.51
CA ASP A 126 4.11 21.78 1.73
C ASP A 126 2.81 21.01 1.41
N VAL A 127 2.78 19.71 1.72
CA VAL A 127 1.66 18.79 1.41
C VAL A 127 0.43 19.16 2.24
N LYS A 128 -0.35 20.13 1.78
CA LYS A 128 -1.63 20.52 2.39
C LYS A 128 -2.78 19.66 1.87
N HIS A 129 -2.86 19.51 0.55
CA HIS A 129 -3.85 18.69 -0.14
C HIS A 129 -3.22 17.33 -0.48
N TYR A 130 -3.31 16.38 0.46
CA TYR A 130 -2.68 15.07 0.34
C TYR A 130 -3.18 14.32 -0.90
N GLU A 131 -4.48 14.28 -1.11
CA GLU A 131 -5.15 13.56 -2.19
C GLU A 131 -4.70 14.06 -3.57
N ASP A 132 -4.59 15.38 -3.74
CA ASP A 132 -4.12 15.99 -4.99
C ASP A 132 -2.64 15.64 -5.28
N CYS A 133 -1.81 15.66 -4.23
CA CYS A 133 -0.40 15.29 -4.32
C CYS A 133 -0.23 13.80 -4.64
N GLU A 134 -0.99 12.94 -3.97
CA GLU A 134 -1.00 11.49 -4.19
C GLU A 134 -1.45 11.17 -5.62
N GLN A 135 -2.54 11.79 -6.08
CA GLN A 135 -3.07 11.57 -7.43
C GLN A 135 -2.05 11.94 -8.51
N LEU A 136 -1.39 13.10 -8.38
CA LEU A 136 -0.35 13.50 -9.34
C LEU A 136 0.80 12.49 -9.33
N PHE A 137 1.31 12.14 -8.15
CA PHE A 137 2.44 11.23 -8.02
C PHE A 137 2.13 9.84 -8.59
N LEU A 138 0.96 9.27 -8.28
CA LEU A 138 0.53 7.98 -8.81
C LEU A 138 0.33 8.01 -10.33
N SER A 139 -0.16 9.12 -10.87
CA SER A 139 -0.37 9.26 -12.31
C SER A 139 0.98 9.32 -13.05
N VAL A 140 1.89 10.17 -12.57
CA VAL A 140 3.22 10.33 -13.16
C VAL A 140 4.03 9.03 -13.00
N GLY A 141 4.05 8.43 -11.82
CA GLY A 141 4.75 7.16 -11.57
C GLY A 141 4.26 6.02 -12.46
N LYS A 142 2.94 5.89 -12.68
CA LYS A 142 2.39 4.94 -13.65
C LYS A 142 2.89 5.19 -15.07
N CYS A 143 2.93 6.43 -15.52
CA CYS A 143 3.44 6.76 -16.84
C CYS A 143 4.91 6.34 -17.00
N PHE A 144 5.76 6.61 -16.01
CA PHE A 144 7.18 6.19 -16.05
C PHE A 144 7.34 4.67 -16.10
N VAL A 145 6.56 3.93 -15.31
CA VAL A 145 6.60 2.46 -15.36
C VAL A 145 6.11 1.93 -16.71
N ILE A 146 5.04 2.50 -17.27
CA ILE A 146 4.54 2.11 -18.59
C ILE A 146 5.59 2.39 -19.66
N GLU A 147 6.22 3.56 -19.64
CA GLU A 147 7.26 3.92 -20.60
C GLU A 147 8.46 2.97 -20.52
N ALA A 148 8.93 2.68 -19.31
CA ALA A 148 10.02 1.73 -19.09
C ALA A 148 9.65 0.31 -19.58
N LEU A 149 8.40 -0.12 -19.38
CA LEU A 149 7.92 -1.41 -19.88
C LEU A 149 7.80 -1.43 -21.41
N LEU A 150 7.35 -0.33 -22.02
CA LEU A 150 7.28 -0.20 -23.48
C LEU A 150 8.68 -0.29 -24.10
N GLU A 151 9.66 0.39 -23.51
CA GLU A 151 11.05 0.30 -23.93
C GLU A 151 11.61 -1.11 -23.73
N PHE A 152 11.42 -1.70 -22.55
CA PHE A 152 11.90 -3.05 -22.21
C PHE A 152 11.33 -4.15 -23.12
N PHE A 153 10.06 -4.06 -23.53
CA PHE A 153 9.43 -5.02 -24.46
C PHE A 153 9.57 -4.62 -25.93
N HIS A 154 10.22 -3.50 -26.23
CA HIS A 154 10.31 -2.89 -27.56
C HIS A 154 8.92 -2.76 -28.22
N MET A 155 8.04 -2.03 -27.55
CA MET A 155 6.66 -1.76 -27.95
C MET A 155 6.45 -0.26 -28.16
N ASP A 156 5.85 0.14 -29.29
CA ASP A 156 5.55 1.55 -29.58
C ASP A 156 4.32 2.08 -28.82
N ASP A 157 3.38 1.19 -28.47
CA ASP A 157 2.17 1.51 -27.73
C ASP A 157 1.71 0.28 -26.94
N ILE A 158 0.89 0.50 -25.92
CA ILE A 158 0.30 -0.51 -25.02
C ILE A 158 -0.51 -1.56 -25.81
N LYS A 159 -0.97 -1.21 -27.01
CA LYS A 159 -1.73 -2.09 -27.91
C LYS A 159 -0.87 -3.03 -28.75
N HIS A 160 0.42 -2.75 -28.88
CA HIS A 160 1.32 -3.60 -29.66
C HIS A 160 1.69 -4.86 -28.89
N LYS A 161 2.18 -5.88 -29.60
CA LYS A 161 2.70 -7.09 -28.95
C LYS A 161 4.18 -6.89 -28.60
N PRO A 162 4.67 -7.47 -27.50
CA PRO A 162 6.09 -7.47 -27.18
C PRO A 162 6.91 -8.02 -28.34
N THR A 163 7.90 -7.27 -28.79
CA THR A 163 8.83 -7.68 -29.86
C THR A 163 10.10 -8.31 -29.27
N ALA A 164 10.47 -7.90 -28.06
CA ALA A 164 11.59 -8.42 -27.29
C ALA A 164 11.12 -8.91 -25.92
N ASN A 165 11.97 -9.66 -25.21
CA ASN A 165 11.72 -10.17 -23.84
C ASN A 165 10.41 -10.96 -23.66
N GLY A 166 9.75 -11.33 -24.76
CA GLY A 166 8.55 -12.15 -24.78
C GLY A 166 8.84 -13.64 -24.56
N PRO A 167 7.81 -14.43 -24.20
CA PRO A 167 8.00 -15.84 -23.86
C PRO A 167 8.50 -16.62 -25.07
N HIS A 168 9.57 -17.40 -24.87
CA HIS A 168 10.28 -18.09 -25.94
C HIS A 168 9.50 -19.20 -26.65
N SER A 169 8.28 -19.55 -26.23
CA SER A 169 7.43 -20.48 -26.98
C SER A 169 5.94 -20.40 -26.63
N VAL A 170 5.11 -20.91 -27.53
CA VAL A 170 3.64 -21.09 -27.40
C VAL A 170 3.27 -22.10 -26.29
N HIS A 171 4.25 -22.75 -25.65
CA HIS A 171 4.04 -23.79 -24.63
C HIS A 171 4.06 -23.27 -23.18
N VAL A 172 3.69 -22.01 -22.94
CA VAL A 172 3.41 -21.44 -21.60
C VAL A 172 2.10 -22.02 -21.00
N LEU A 173 1.97 -23.35 -21.01
CA LEU A 173 0.75 -24.06 -20.61
C LEU A 173 0.85 -24.70 -19.23
N LYS A 174 2.07 -24.84 -18.67
CA LYS A 174 2.24 -25.27 -17.27
C LYS A 174 2.35 -24.07 -16.35
N GLU A 175 1.49 -24.02 -15.34
CA GLU A 175 1.36 -22.89 -14.40
C GLU A 175 2.69 -22.55 -13.70
N GLU A 176 3.47 -23.58 -13.35
CA GLU A 176 4.79 -23.43 -12.71
C GLU A 176 5.79 -22.71 -13.62
N TYR A 177 5.87 -23.10 -14.90
CA TYR A 177 6.78 -22.47 -15.86
C TYR A 177 6.40 -21.00 -16.11
N ARG A 178 5.09 -20.70 -16.15
CA ARG A 178 4.60 -19.32 -16.27
C ARG A 178 5.05 -18.46 -15.09
N LYS A 179 4.95 -18.97 -13.85
CA LYS A 179 5.41 -18.27 -12.65
C LYS A 179 6.92 -18.00 -12.71
N THR A 180 7.72 -19.02 -13.03
CA THR A 180 9.18 -18.86 -13.12
C THR A 180 9.58 -17.86 -14.20
N TYR A 181 8.96 -17.93 -15.39
CA TYR A 181 9.22 -16.99 -16.47
C TYR A 181 8.86 -15.56 -16.08
N ILE A 182 7.68 -15.33 -15.49
CA ILE A 182 7.27 -13.99 -15.04
C ILE A 182 8.27 -13.44 -14.01
N LEU A 183 8.66 -14.24 -13.02
CA LEU A 183 9.63 -13.82 -12.01
C LEU A 183 11.00 -13.48 -12.62
N GLN A 184 11.47 -14.29 -13.58
CA GLN A 184 12.74 -14.02 -14.28
C GLN A 184 12.69 -12.72 -15.07
N VAL A 185 11.63 -12.50 -15.85
CA VAL A 185 11.47 -11.28 -16.64
C VAL A 185 11.36 -10.04 -15.75
N ILE A 186 10.59 -10.13 -14.67
CA ILE A 186 10.47 -9.04 -13.69
C ILE A 186 11.83 -8.76 -13.05
N ASN A 187 12.59 -9.78 -12.64
CA ASN A 187 13.91 -9.57 -12.06
C ASN A 187 14.87 -8.84 -13.03
N ILE A 188 14.89 -9.24 -14.31
CA ILE A 188 15.71 -8.57 -15.32
C ILE A 188 15.27 -7.10 -15.47
N PHE A 189 13.97 -6.84 -15.55
CA PHE A 189 13.43 -5.48 -15.61
C PHE A 189 13.82 -4.65 -14.38
N LEU A 190 13.72 -5.23 -13.18
CA LEU A 190 14.09 -4.56 -11.94
C LEU A 190 15.60 -4.26 -11.91
N ASP A 191 16.45 -5.19 -12.33
CA ASP A 191 17.90 -4.98 -12.39
C ASP A 191 18.27 -3.86 -13.39
N GLU A 192 17.62 -3.84 -14.55
CA GLU A 192 17.90 -2.90 -15.64
C GLU A 192 17.36 -1.48 -15.39
N TYR A 193 16.19 -1.35 -14.76
CA TYR A 193 15.50 -0.05 -14.64
C TYR A 193 15.39 0.46 -13.19
N VAL A 194 15.42 -0.43 -12.20
CA VAL A 194 15.15 -0.07 -10.80
C VAL A 194 16.40 -0.17 -9.93
N PHE A 195 17.24 -1.19 -10.09
CA PHE A 195 18.43 -1.38 -9.26
C PHE A 195 19.73 -0.86 -9.86
N VAL A 196 19.65 -0.09 -10.97
CA VAL A 196 20.81 0.55 -11.60
C VAL A 196 21.68 1.22 -10.54
N GLY A 197 22.88 0.64 -10.36
CA GLY A 197 23.81 0.92 -9.28
C GLY A 197 24.29 2.36 -9.30
N GLY A 198 24.49 2.90 -8.10
CA GLY A 198 24.84 4.30 -7.86
C GLY A 198 26.29 4.67 -8.19
N ASP A 199 26.77 4.38 -9.39
CA ASP A 199 28.05 4.91 -9.85
C ASP A 199 27.88 5.96 -10.96
N GLU A 200 28.50 7.10 -10.66
CA GLU A 200 28.90 8.19 -11.54
C GLU A 200 27.79 9.02 -12.22
N VAL A 201 27.43 10.11 -11.54
CA VAL A 201 27.25 11.45 -12.12
C VAL A 201 26.49 11.48 -13.46
N SER A 202 25.24 11.01 -13.49
CA SER A 202 24.28 11.48 -14.47
C SER A 202 23.52 12.65 -13.86
N ASP A 203 24.05 13.85 -14.05
CA ASP A 203 23.32 15.08 -13.73
C ASP A 203 22.10 15.16 -14.68
N GLY A 204 20.88 15.17 -14.15
CA GLY A 204 19.68 15.48 -14.95
C GLY A 204 18.39 14.68 -14.71
N VAL A 205 17.45 14.91 -15.64
CA VAL A 205 16.07 14.40 -15.71
C VAL A 205 15.99 12.87 -15.61
N TRP A 206 16.98 12.15 -16.13
CA TRP A 206 17.00 10.68 -16.10
C TRP A 206 17.04 10.14 -14.67
N CYS A 207 17.95 10.66 -13.83
CA CYS A 207 18.03 10.29 -12.42
C CYS A 207 16.74 10.66 -11.65
N CYS A 208 16.09 11.77 -12.02
CA CYS A 208 14.78 12.14 -11.49
C CYS A 208 13.72 11.08 -11.86
N GLY A 209 13.69 10.64 -13.12
CA GLY A 209 12.80 9.58 -13.60
C GLY A 209 13.01 8.24 -12.88
N VAL A 210 14.25 7.76 -12.78
CA VAL A 210 14.59 6.51 -12.08
C VAL A 210 14.21 6.60 -10.60
N ASN A 211 14.54 7.71 -9.92
CA ASN A 211 14.17 7.91 -8.52
C ASN A 211 12.65 7.96 -8.33
N LEU A 212 11.93 8.61 -9.23
CA LEU A 212 10.47 8.68 -9.17
C LEU A 212 9.83 7.30 -9.35
N MET A 213 10.36 6.49 -10.27
CA MET A 213 9.92 5.11 -10.47
C MET A 213 10.20 4.24 -9.23
N LYS A 214 11.41 4.32 -8.64
CA LYS A 214 11.74 3.66 -7.36
C LYS A 214 10.75 4.02 -6.26
N CYS A 215 10.47 5.32 -6.10
CA CYS A 215 9.56 5.81 -5.09
C CYS A 215 8.11 5.41 -5.35
N PHE A 216 7.70 5.32 -6.62
CA PHE A 216 6.39 4.82 -7.00
C PHE A 216 6.23 3.34 -6.64
N MET A 217 7.24 2.50 -6.91
CA MET A 217 7.20 1.08 -6.54
C MET A 217 7.13 0.89 -5.02
N LEU A 218 7.92 1.64 -4.25
CA LEU A 218 7.83 1.64 -2.79
C LEU A 218 6.45 2.06 -2.28
N LEU A 219 5.85 3.09 -2.89
CA LEU A 219 4.50 3.52 -2.52
C LEU A 219 3.45 2.46 -2.85
N ALA A 220 3.58 1.79 -4.00
CA ALA A 220 2.70 0.72 -4.40
C ALA A 220 2.77 -0.45 -3.41
N ASP A 221 3.99 -0.83 -2.99
CA ASP A 221 4.23 -1.87 -2.00
C ASP A 221 3.63 -1.51 -0.63
N PHE A 222 3.84 -0.27 -0.15
CA PHE A 222 3.20 0.19 1.08
C PHE A 222 1.67 0.18 1.00
N LYS A 223 1.09 0.50 -0.16
CA LYS A 223 -0.38 0.44 -0.33
C LYS A 223 -0.89 -0.99 -0.34
N ASP A 224 -0.12 -1.93 -0.90
CA ASP A 224 -0.47 -3.34 -0.92
C ASP A 224 -0.36 -3.96 0.48
N ALA A 225 0.74 -3.70 1.20
CA ALA A 225 0.93 -4.12 2.59
C ALA A 225 -0.21 -3.64 3.51
N VAL A 226 -0.58 -2.35 3.41
CA VAL A 226 -1.70 -1.78 4.18
C VAL A 226 -3.04 -2.43 3.80
N SER A 227 -3.23 -2.83 2.54
CA SER A 227 -4.48 -3.47 2.10
C SER A 227 -4.58 -4.94 2.51
N THR A 228 -3.44 -5.62 2.58
CA THR A 228 -3.32 -7.04 2.97
C THR A 228 -3.21 -7.21 4.49
N GLY A 229 -3.00 -6.14 5.25
CA GLY A 229 -2.95 -6.15 6.71
C GLY A 229 -1.63 -6.68 7.30
N ASN A 230 -0.55 -6.61 6.51
CA ASN A 230 0.82 -6.95 6.94
C ASN A 230 1.54 -5.78 7.60
#